data_AF-A0A1J3END6-F1
#
_entry.id   AF-A0A1J3END6-F1
#
_cell.length_a   1.000
_cell.length_b   1.000
_cell.length_c   1.000
_cell.angle_alpha   90.00
_cell.angle_beta   90.00
_cell.angle_gamma   90.00
#
_symmetry.space_group_name_H-M   'P 1'
#
loop_
_entity.id
_entity.type
_entity.pdbx_description
1 polymer ?
#
loop_
_entity_poly.entity_id
_entity_poly.type
_entity_poly.pdbx_seq_one_letter_code
_entity_poly.pdbx_strand_id
1 'polypeptide(L)'
;EESVPLVDLYGRSGKLEKAYNFICQMPIPPTAIVWRTLLGACSSHGNIELAEQVKEKLNELDPNNSGDLVLLSNVYATAGKWKDVASIRKS
;
A
#
# COMPACT_ATOMS: atom_id res chain seq x y z
N GLU A 1 4.88 16.34 8.52
CA GLU A 1 6.07 15.76 7.85
C GLU A 1 6.57 14.46 8.51
N GLU A 2 6.29 14.21 9.80
CA GLU A 2 6.84 13.06 10.56
C GLU A 2 6.13 11.70 10.39
N SER A 3 5.05 11.60 9.60
CA SER A 3 4.26 10.36 9.49
C SER A 3 4.77 9.37 8.44
N VAL A 4 5.55 9.82 7.45
CA VAL A 4 6.14 8.96 6.40
C VAL A 4 7.05 7.86 6.95
N PRO A 5 8.00 8.11 7.88
CA PRO A 5 8.87 7.05 8.40
C PRO A 5 8.12 6.00 9.24
N LEU A 6 7.04 6.39 9.92
CA LEU A 6 6.18 5.45 10.66
C LEU A 6 5.43 4.52 9.71
N VAL A 7 4.88 5.05 8.61
CA VAL A 7 4.21 4.26 7.57
C VAL A 7 5.20 3.33 6.86
N ASP A 8 6.41 3.80 6.55
CA ASP A 8 7.48 2.96 5.97
C ASP A 8 7.89 1.82 6.93
N LEU A 9 8.02 2.09 8.23
CA LEU A 9 8.35 1.08 9.24
C LEU A 9 7.27 -0.02 9.33
N TYR A 10 6.00 0.37 9.40
CA TYR A 10 4.89 -0.58 9.40
C TYR A 10 4.82 -1.34 8.07
N GLY A 11 5.06 -0.63 6.96
CA GLY A 11 5.13 -1.18 5.62
C GLY A 11 6.14 -2.31 5.50
N ARG A 12 7.41 -2.05 5.84
CA ARG A 12 8.49 -3.07 5.81
C ARG A 12 8.26 -4.24 6.76
N SER A 13 7.51 -4.01 7.84
CA SER A 13 7.16 -5.07 8.79
C SER A 13 5.98 -5.93 8.33
N GLY A 14 5.42 -5.68 7.13
CA GLY A 14 4.19 -6.33 6.66
C GLY A 14 2.94 -5.96 7.44
N LYS A 15 3.00 -4.94 8.31
CA LYS A 15 1.90 -4.49 9.17
C LYS A 15 1.07 -3.42 8.46
N LEU A 16 0.61 -3.73 7.25
CA LEU A 16 -0.07 -2.78 6.37
C LEU A 16 -1.38 -2.24 6.97
N GLU A 17 -2.16 -3.07 7.64
CA GLU A 17 -3.39 -2.64 8.32
C GLU A 17 -3.11 -1.63 9.44
N LYS A 18 -2.02 -1.82 10.19
CA LYS A 18 -1.60 -0.85 11.23
C LYS A 18 -1.16 0.47 10.61
N ALA A 19 -0.45 0.42 9.48
CA ALA A 19 -0.08 1.61 8.73
C ALA A 19 -1.33 2.37 8.26
N TYR A 20 -2.31 1.67 7.67
CA TYR A 20 -3.57 2.26 7.23
C TYR A 20 -4.34 2.90 8.38
N ASN A 21 -4.52 2.18 9.48
CA ASN A 21 -5.22 2.70 10.65
C ASN A 21 -4.50 3.92 11.25
N PHE A 22 -3.17 3.91 11.30
CA PHE A 22 -2.39 5.05 11.75
C PHE A 22 -2.65 6.30 10.89
N ILE A 23 -2.69 6.13 9.56
CA ILE A 23 -2.99 7.21 8.61
C ILE A 23 -4.41 7.74 8.84
N CYS A 24 -5.39 6.86 9.01
CA CYS A 24 -6.78 7.25 9.30
C CYS A 24 -6.96 7.94 10.66
N GLN A 25 -6.12 7.61 11.64
CA GLN A 25 -6.15 8.21 12.98
C GLN A 25 -5.32 9.50 13.09
N MET A 26 -4.70 9.97 11.98
CA MET A 26 -3.94 11.20 12.02
C MET A 26 -4.84 12.40 12.33
N PRO A 27 -4.44 13.30 13.26
CA PRO A 27 -5.20 14.50 13.58
C PRO A 27 -5.17 15.54 12.44
N ILE A 28 -4.28 15.34 11.46
CA ILE A 28 -4.13 16.16 10.26
C ILE A 28 -4.49 15.32 9.03
N PRO A 29 -5.13 15.92 8.02
CA PRO A 29 -5.47 15.20 6.79
C PRO A 29 -4.20 14.66 6.11
N PRO A 30 -4.14 13.35 5.85
CA PRO A 30 -2.99 12.72 5.24
C PRO A 30 -2.82 13.16 3.79
N THR A 31 -1.58 13.47 3.41
CA THR A 31 -1.24 13.92 2.05
C THR A 31 -1.10 12.73 1.10
N ALA A 32 -1.16 13.01 -0.21
CA ALA A 32 -0.95 11.99 -1.25
C ALA A 32 0.39 11.24 -1.09
N ILE A 33 1.42 11.89 -0.53
CA ILE A 33 2.73 11.26 -0.27
C ILE A 33 2.59 10.12 0.74
N VAL A 34 1.85 10.33 1.84
CA VAL A 34 1.67 9.32 2.91
C VAL A 34 0.92 8.10 2.37
N TRP A 35 -0.12 8.31 1.58
CA TRP A 35 -0.86 7.24 0.91
C TRP A 35 0.00 6.50 -0.13
N ARG A 36 0.82 7.21 -0.91
CA ARG A 36 1.79 6.60 -1.85
C ARG A 36 2.81 5.72 -1.13
N THR A 37 3.31 6.15 0.03
CA THR A 37 4.22 5.33 0.85
C THR A 37 3.55 4.01 1.26
N LEU A 38 2.28 4.06 1.70
CA LEU A 38 1.53 2.84 2.02
C LEU A 38 1.30 1.96 0.78
N LEU A 39 0.98 2.56 -0.37
CA LEU A 39 0.78 1.82 -1.62
C LEU A 39 2.06 1.09 -2.07
N GLY A 40 3.23 1.72 -1.91
CA GLY A 40 4.53 1.09 -2.15
C GLY A 40 4.80 -0.11 -1.23
N ALA A 41 4.39 -0.01 0.04
CA ALA A 41 4.45 -1.14 0.97
C ALA A 41 3.49 -2.27 0.56
N CYS A 42 2.26 -1.94 0.17
CA CYS A 42 1.31 -2.93 -0.36
C CYS A 42 1.86 -3.64 -1.61
N SER A 43 2.58 -2.92 -2.47
CA SER A 43 3.24 -3.48 -3.66
C SER A 43 4.31 -4.52 -3.32
N SER A 44 5.04 -4.29 -2.23
CA SER A 44 6.10 -5.20 -1.76
C SER A 44 5.53 -6.47 -1.11
N HIS A 45 4.39 -6.35 -0.43
CA HIS A 45 3.76 -7.46 0.31
C HIS A 45 2.64 -8.15 -0.47
N GLY A 46 2.19 -7.61 -1.60
CA GLY A 46 1.12 -8.19 -2.42
C GLY A 46 -0.27 -8.11 -1.79
N ASN A 47 -0.53 -7.12 -0.94
CA ASN A 47 -1.86 -6.94 -0.34
C ASN A 47 -2.75 -6.11 -1.27
N ILE A 48 -3.58 -6.81 -2.06
CA ILE A 48 -4.47 -6.20 -3.05
C ILE A 48 -5.56 -5.36 -2.37
N GLU A 49 -6.22 -5.91 -1.34
CA GLU A 49 -7.36 -5.25 -0.69
C GLU A 49 -7.00 -3.85 -0.16
N LEU A 50 -5.88 -3.75 0.56
CA LEU A 50 -5.39 -2.46 1.04
C LEU A 50 -4.88 -1.56 -0.09
N ALA A 51 -4.28 -2.12 -1.14
CA ALA A 51 -3.82 -1.32 -2.26
C ALA A 51 -4.96 -0.63 -3.02
N GLU A 52 -6.09 -1.31 -3.20
CA GLU A 52 -7.28 -0.72 -3.84
C GLU A 52 -7.86 0.40 -2.99
N GLN A 53 -8.04 0.19 -1.69
CA GLN A 53 -8.51 1.23 -0.77
C GLN A 53 -7.61 2.47 -0.78
N VAL A 54 -6.29 2.26 -0.77
CA VAL A 54 -5.32 3.36 -0.83
C VAL A 54 -5.36 4.05 -2.19
N LYS A 55 -5.56 3.31 -3.29
CA LYS A 55 -5.70 3.89 -4.62
C LYS A 55 -6.94 4.76 -4.75
N GLU A 56 -8.06 4.35 -4.15
CA GLU A 56 -9.28 5.17 -4.10
C GLU A 56 -9.02 6.50 -3.40
N LYS A 57 -8.36 6.47 -2.22
CA LYS A 57 -7.98 7.68 -1.49
C LYS A 57 -7.04 8.58 -2.28
N LEU A 58 -6.07 8.00 -2.99
CA LEU A 58 -5.18 8.75 -3.88
C LEU A 58 -5.94 9.36 -5.07
N ASN A 59 -6.98 8.70 -5.56
CA ASN A 59 -7.78 9.24 -6.66
C ASN A 59 -8.65 10.43 -6.19
N GLU A 60 -9.13 10.40 -4.95
CA GLU A 60 -9.82 11.54 -4.33
C GLU A 60 -8.87 12.73 -4.10
N LEU A 61 -7.61 12.47 -3.76
CA LEU A 61 -6.62 13.51 -3.43
C LEU A 61 -5.86 14.06 -4.64
N ASP A 62 -5.47 13.18 -5.58
CA ASP A 62 -4.59 13.50 -6.71
C ASP A 62 -4.87 12.56 -7.90
N PRO A 63 -5.99 12.76 -8.63
CA PRO A 63 -6.45 11.85 -9.68
C PRO A 63 -5.55 11.77 -10.91
N ASN A 64 -4.63 12.72 -11.10
CA ASN A 64 -3.81 12.85 -12.31
C ASN A 64 -2.45 12.15 -12.25
N ASN A 65 -2.11 11.48 -11.15
CA ASN A 65 -0.77 10.92 -11.00
C ASN A 65 -0.69 9.48 -11.53
N SER A 66 -0.09 9.35 -12.72
CA SER A 66 0.10 8.06 -13.41
C SER A 66 1.00 7.08 -12.63
N GLY A 67 1.84 7.58 -11.71
CA GLY A 67 2.72 6.75 -10.88
C GLY A 67 1.95 5.81 -9.93
N ASP A 68 0.72 6.15 -9.56
CA ASP A 68 -0.09 5.32 -8.66
C ASP A 68 -0.60 4.04 -9.33
N LEU A 69 -0.79 4.08 -10.65
CA LEU A 69 -1.19 2.91 -11.44
C LEU A 69 -0.06 1.87 -11.51
N VAL A 70 1.18 2.33 -11.65
CA VAL A 70 2.36 1.45 -11.70
C VAL A 70 2.51 0.68 -10.39
N LEU A 71 2.35 1.36 -9.25
CA LEU A 71 2.40 0.71 -7.94
C LEU A 71 1.27 -0.32 -7.78
N LEU A 72 0.05 0.00 -8.21
CA LEU A 72 -1.08 -0.91 -8.14
C LEU A 72 -0.86 -2.16 -9.02
N SER A 73 -0.38 -2.00 -10.26
CA SER A 73 -0.02 -3.13 -11.13
C SER A 73 1.04 -4.02 -10.49
N ASN A 74 2.03 -3.43 -9.82
CA ASN A 74 3.03 -4.20 -9.10
C ASN A 74 2.42 -4.98 -7.93
N VAL A 75 1.42 -4.45 -7.21
CA VAL A 75 0.70 -5.19 -6.16
C VAL A 75 0.08 -6.46 -6.72
N TYR A 76 -0.68 -6.35 -7.82
CA TYR A 76 -1.30 -7.51 -8.47
C TYR A 76 -0.28 -8.54 -8.93
N ALA A 77 0.84 -8.08 -9.52
CA ALA A 77 1.92 -8.97 -9.94
C ALA A 77 2.56 -9.70 -8.74
N THR A 78 2.84 -8.98 -7.65
CA THR A 78 3.38 -9.56 -6.41
C THR A 78 2.40 -10.58 -5.82
N ALA A 79 1.12 -10.22 -5.67
CA ALA A 79 0.08 -11.10 -5.14
C ALA A 79 -0.08 -12.38 -5.97
N GLY A 80 -0.02 -12.27 -7.30
CA GLY A 80 -0.01 -13.41 -8.23
C GLY A 80 1.18 -14.35 -8.00
N LYS A 81 2.40 -13.80 -7.81
CA LYS A 81 3.60 -14.60 -7.49
C LYS A 81 3.47 -15.32 -6.15
N TRP A 82 2.90 -14.68 -5.13
CA TRP A 82 2.68 -15.32 -3.84
C TRP A 82 1.67 -16.47 -3.92
N LYS A 83 0.61 -16.31 -4.72
CA LYS A 83 -0.38 -17.37 -4.96
C LYS A 83 0.24 -18.58 -5.66
N ASP A 84 1.15 -18.33 -6.60
CA ASP A 84 1.91 -19.37 -7.30
C ASP A 84 2.87 -20.13 -6.36
N VAL A 85 3.65 -19.40 -5.56
CA VAL A 85 4.57 -19.96 -4.55
C VAL A 85 3.81 -20.73 -3.44
N ALA A 86 2.63 -20.25 -3.03
CA ALA A 86 1.78 -20.95 -2.08
C ALA A 86 1.25 -22.29 -2.62
N SER A 87 1.04 -22.39 -3.94
CA SER A 87 0.64 -23.63 -4.60
C SER A 87 1.77 -24.68 -4.60
N ILE A 88 3.02 -24.24 -4.79
CA ILE A 88 4.21 -25.12 -4.79
C ILE A 88 4.51 -25.68 -3.38
N ARG A 89 4.12 -24.98 -2.32
CA ARG A 89 4.38 -25.39 -0.93
C ARG A 89 3.44 -26.49 -0.38
N LYS A 90 2.54 -27.02 -1.21
CA LYS A 90 1.58 -28.09 -0.87
C LYS A 90 1.94 -29.49 -1.44
N SER A 91 3.19 -29.73 -1.84
CA SER A 91 3.68 -31.07 -2.23
C SER A 91 4.62 -31.68 -1.20
#